data_AF-A0A922M5V0-F1
#
_entry.id   AF-A0A922M5V0-F1
#
_cell.length_a   1.000
_cell.length_b   1.000
_cell.length_c   1.000
_cell.angle_alpha   90.00
_cell.angle_beta   90.00
_cell.angle_gamma   90.00
#
_symmetry.space_group_name_H-M   'P 1'
#
loop_
_entity.id
_entity.type
_entity.pdbx_description
1 polymer ?
#
loop_
_entity_poly.entity_id
_entity_poly.type
_entity_poly.pdbx_seq_one_letter_code
_entity_poly.pdbx_strand_id
1 'polypeptide(L)'
;MSVETQEYVNGMRPGPLTREIPECMRDKYTVVQAIIDIIMFVIVGIGYVIKAVYLSIVGRPKKDLKGAIAVVTGGGGGLGSLIALRLARLGCTVVLWDINKQGQY
;
A
#
# COMPACT_ATOMS: atom_id res chain seq x y z
N MET A 1 -33.07 -9.79 41.72
CA MET A 1 -33.13 -9.33 40.33
C MET A 1 -34.42 -8.54 40.18
N SER A 2 -34.35 -7.27 39.78
CA SER A 2 -35.54 -6.40 39.73
C SER A 2 -36.42 -6.78 38.55
N VAL A 3 -37.73 -6.54 38.70
CA VAL A 3 -38.74 -6.82 37.67
C VAL A 3 -38.37 -6.13 36.34
N GLU A 4 -37.82 -4.92 36.40
CA GLU A 4 -37.33 -4.20 35.21
C GLU A 4 -36.22 -4.96 34.48
N THR A 5 -35.23 -5.51 35.20
CA THR A 5 -34.17 -6.32 34.58
C THR A 5 -34.73 -7.55 33.90
N GLN A 6 -35.77 -8.17 34.47
CA GLN A 6 -36.45 -9.32 33.86
C GLN A 6 -37.15 -8.94 32.54
N GLU A 7 -37.79 -7.76 32.48
CA GLU A 7 -38.44 -7.25 31.26
C GLU A 7 -37.43 -6.94 30.15
N TYR A 8 -36.23 -6.43 30.50
CA TYR A 8 -35.15 -6.24 29.53
C TYR A 8 -34.60 -7.56 28.99
N VAL A 9 -34.40 -8.57 29.85
CA VAL A 9 -33.90 -9.90 29.44
C VAL A 9 -34.92 -10.65 28.59
N ASN A 10 -36.21 -10.50 28.89
CA ASN A 10 -37.30 -11.11 28.12
C ASN A 10 -37.69 -10.33 26.85
N GLY A 11 -36.97 -9.26 26.51
CA GLY A 11 -37.23 -8.44 25.32
C GLY A 11 -38.56 -7.67 25.34
N MET A 12 -39.24 -7.62 26.48
CA MET A 12 -40.49 -6.86 26.66
C MET A 12 -40.23 -5.36 26.85
N ARG A 13 -39.00 -4.96 27.23
CA ARG A 13 -38.57 -3.55 27.23
C ARG A 13 -37.50 -3.30 26.17
N PRO A 14 -37.68 -2.29 25.30
CA PRO A 14 -36.62 -1.84 24.41
C PRO A 14 -35.46 -1.28 25.24
N GLY A 15 -34.24 -1.78 25.00
CA GLY A 15 -33.04 -1.31 25.67
C GLY A 15 -32.73 0.15 25.31
N PRO A 16 -32.03 0.92 26.16
CA PRO A 16 -31.75 2.35 25.94
C PRO A 16 -30.93 2.66 24.67
N LEU A 17 -30.37 1.63 24.01
CA LEU A 17 -29.64 1.71 22.75
C LEU A 17 -30.50 1.44 21.50
N THR A 18 -31.79 1.17 21.63
CA THR A 18 -32.74 1.06 20.50
C THR A 18 -33.20 2.42 19.99
N ARG A 19 -32.27 3.38 19.86
CA ARG A 19 -32.49 4.51 18.94
C ARG A 19 -32.42 3.97 17.52
N GLU A 20 -33.48 3.28 17.13
CA GLU A 20 -33.73 2.93 15.74
C GLU A 20 -33.68 4.24 14.95
N ILE A 21 -32.69 4.35 14.07
CA ILE A 21 -32.68 5.41 13.07
C ILE A 21 -34.00 5.24 12.32
N PRO A 22 -34.88 6.25 12.26
CA PRO A 22 -36.18 6.11 11.62
C PRO A 22 -35.98 5.56 10.20
N GLU A 23 -36.76 4.56 9.78
CA GLU A 23 -36.54 3.87 8.50
C GLU A 23 -36.42 4.85 7.32
N CYS A 24 -37.19 5.95 7.35
CA CYS A 24 -37.18 7.02 6.36
C CYS A 24 -35.85 7.81 6.25
N MET A 25 -34.94 7.59 7.20
CA MET A 25 -33.67 8.26 7.34
C MET A 25 -32.50 7.30 7.01
N ARG A 26 -32.72 5.98 7.06
CA ARG A 26 -31.76 4.94 6.64
C ARG A 26 -31.42 5.01 5.14
N ASP A 27 -32.42 5.17 4.29
CA ASP A 27 -32.19 5.24 2.83
C ASP A 27 -31.48 6.52 2.44
N LYS A 28 -31.81 7.64 3.10
CA LYS A 28 -31.15 8.93 2.87
C LYS A 28 -29.67 8.86 3.23
N TYR A 29 -29.32 8.24 4.36
CA TYR A 29 -27.93 8.05 4.75
C TYR A 29 -27.18 7.08 3.84
N THR A 30 -27.83 6.00 3.38
CA THR A 30 -27.23 5.06 2.43
C THR A 30 -26.91 5.73 1.09
N VAL A 31 -27.84 6.53 0.54
CA VAL A 31 -27.63 7.26 -0.71
C VAL A 31 -26.55 8.32 -0.57
N VAL A 32 -26.56 9.09 0.53
CA VAL A 32 -25.51 10.09 0.81
C VAL A 32 -24.14 9.42 0.95
N GLN A 33 -24.05 8.28 1.63
CA GLN A 33 -22.81 7.52 1.77
C GLN A 33 -22.28 7.04 0.42
N ALA A 34 -23.14 6.47 -0.43
CA ALA A 34 -22.76 6.03 -1.75
C ALA A 34 -22.25 7.20 -2.62
N ILE A 35 -22.88 8.37 -2.53
CA ILE A 35 -22.42 9.58 -3.23
C ILE A 35 -21.03 9.99 -2.74
N ILE A 36 -20.79 9.98 -1.43
CA ILE A 36 -19.47 10.31 -0.84
C ILE A 36 -18.41 9.31 -1.32
N ASP A 37 -18.71 8.01 -1.30
CA ASP A 37 -17.77 6.97 -1.73
C ASP A 37 -17.41 7.11 -3.20
N ILE A 38 -18.40 7.42 -4.07
CA ILE A 38 -18.16 7.69 -5.50
C ILE A 38 -17.28 8.92 -5.69
N ILE A 39 -17.60 10.03 -5.00
CA ILE A 39 -16.81 11.26 -5.11
C ILE A 39 -15.37 11.02 -4.63
N MET A 40 -15.20 10.31 -3.50
CA MET A 40 -13.88 9.97 -2.96
C MET A 40 -13.10 9.08 -3.93
N PHE A 41 -13.75 8.06 -4.50
CA PHE A 41 -13.14 7.19 -5.52
C PHE A 41 -12.69 7.98 -6.74
N VAL A 42 -13.51 8.90 -7.25
CA VAL A 42 -13.18 9.73 -8.41
C VAL A 42 -12.01 10.67 -8.10
N ILE A 43 -12.03 11.39 -6.98
CA ILE A 43 -10.97 12.34 -6.61
C ILE A 43 -9.64 11.60 -6.40
N VAL A 44 -9.66 10.51 -5.62
CA VAL A 44 -8.47 9.71 -5.34
C VAL A 44 -7.95 9.05 -6.61
N GLY A 45 -8.84 8.50 -7.44
CA GLY A 45 -8.52 7.91 -8.74
C GLY A 45 -7.84 8.90 -9.67
N ILE A 46 -8.41 10.10 -9.85
CA ILE A 46 -7.80 11.17 -10.65
C ILE A 46 -6.41 11.54 -10.10
N GLY A 47 -6.28 11.67 -8.77
CA GLY A 47 -4.99 11.93 -8.13
C GLY A 47 -3.93 10.88 -8.45
N TYR A 48 -4.29 9.59 -8.41
CA TYR A 48 -3.38 8.50 -8.77
C TYR A 48 -3.01 8.51 -10.26
N VAL A 49 -3.97 8.79 -11.14
CA VAL A 49 -3.72 8.90 -12.59
C VAL A 49 -2.76 10.05 -12.87
N ILE A 50 -2.99 11.24 -12.31
CA ILE A 50 -2.10 12.39 -12.46
C ILE A 50 -0.71 12.06 -11.92
N LYS A 51 -0.61 11.46 -10.74
CA LYS A 51 0.68 11.04 -10.16
C LYS A 51 1.41 10.03 -11.04
N ALA A 52 0.69 9.07 -11.62
CA ALA A 52 1.27 8.07 -12.52
C ALA A 52 1.79 8.72 -13.81
N VAL A 53 1.02 9.61 -14.43
CA VAL A 53 1.43 10.38 -15.61
C VAL A 53 2.65 11.24 -15.30
N TYR A 54 2.63 11.97 -14.17
CA TYR A 54 3.75 12.80 -13.74
C TYR A 54 5.03 11.97 -13.55
N LEU A 55 4.95 10.85 -12.82
CA LEU A 55 6.09 9.95 -12.61
C LEU A 55 6.54 9.24 -13.90
N SER A 56 5.65 9.07 -14.88
CA SER A 56 5.99 8.51 -16.19
C SER A 56 6.74 9.50 -17.08
N ILE A 57 6.43 10.81 -16.99
CA ILE A 57 7.07 11.85 -17.80
C ILE A 57 8.40 12.29 -17.16
N VAL A 58 8.40 12.62 -15.88
CA VAL A 58 9.60 13.11 -15.16
C VAL A 58 10.56 11.96 -14.82
N GLY A 59 10.05 10.73 -14.79
CA GLY A 59 10.79 9.56 -14.34
C GLY A 59 10.80 9.44 -12.82
N ARG A 60 11.06 8.22 -12.33
CA ARG A 60 11.24 8.01 -10.88
C ARG A 60 12.62 8.51 -10.45
N PRO A 61 12.72 9.21 -9.31
CA PRO A 61 14.02 9.59 -8.77
C PRO A 61 14.84 8.32 -8.55
N LYS A 62 16.04 8.28 -9.12
CA LYS A 62 16.96 7.17 -8.92
C LYS A 62 17.44 7.23 -7.48
N LYS A 63 17.46 6.07 -6.82
CA LYS A 63 18.03 5.97 -5.48
C LYS A 63 19.52 6.29 -5.56
N ASP A 64 20.00 7.14 -4.66
CA ASP A 64 21.44 7.33 -4.50
C ASP A 64 22.02 6.05 -3.86
N LEU A 65 23.02 5.49 -4.52
CA LEU A 65 23.68 4.25 -4.11
C LEU A 65 25.09 4.52 -3.56
N LYS A 66 25.49 5.79 -3.44
CA LYS A 66 26.80 6.16 -2.90
C LYS A 66 26.95 5.69 -1.45
N GLY A 67 27.94 4.85 -1.19
CA GLY A 67 28.20 4.27 0.14
C GLY A 67 27.26 3.13 0.54
N ALA A 68 26.31 2.74 -0.31
CA ALA A 68 25.50 1.55 -0.08
C ALA A 68 26.33 0.27 -0.31
N ILE A 69 25.95 -0.84 0.33
CA ILE A 69 26.55 -2.17 0.07
C ILE A 69 25.52 -3.03 -0.67
N ALA A 70 25.93 -3.64 -1.78
CA ALA A 70 25.09 -4.54 -2.57
C ALA A 70 25.77 -5.91 -2.76
N VAL A 71 24.99 -6.98 -2.65
CA VAL A 71 25.45 -8.35 -2.96
C VAL A 71 24.94 -8.72 -4.34
N VAL A 72 25.83 -9.19 -5.22
CA VAL A 72 25.50 -9.65 -6.57
C VAL A 72 25.82 -11.13 -6.68
N THR A 73 24.77 -11.95 -6.85
CA THR A 73 24.91 -13.38 -7.12
C THR A 73 25.15 -13.63 -8.60
N GLY A 74 26.07 -14.52 -8.97
CA GLY A 74 26.40 -14.74 -10.39
C GLY A 74 27.21 -13.59 -11.00
N GLY A 75 27.93 -12.82 -10.17
CA GLY A 75 28.70 -11.64 -10.57
C GLY A 75 29.99 -11.95 -11.34
N GLY A 76 30.36 -13.22 -11.47
CA GLY A 76 31.57 -13.68 -12.15
C GLY A 76 31.49 -13.65 -13.68
N GLY A 77 30.33 -13.40 -14.29
CA GLY A 77 30.22 -13.31 -15.75
C GLY A 77 28.87 -12.80 -16.24
N GLY A 78 28.76 -12.58 -17.54
CA GLY A 78 27.50 -12.18 -18.21
C GLY A 78 26.83 -10.95 -17.60
N LEU A 79 25.51 -11.03 -17.37
CA LEU A 79 24.72 -9.91 -16.83
C LEU A 79 25.11 -9.54 -15.40
N GLY A 80 25.48 -10.52 -14.56
CA GLY A 80 25.84 -10.27 -13.17
C GLY A 80 27.09 -9.38 -13.05
N SER A 81 28.09 -9.63 -13.90
CA SER A 81 29.30 -8.79 -13.98
C SER A 81 28.97 -7.34 -14.41
N LEU A 82 28.11 -7.16 -15.41
CA LEU A 82 27.68 -5.84 -15.87
C LEU A 82 26.88 -5.07 -14.79
N ILE A 83 26.01 -5.78 -14.05
CA ILE A 83 25.24 -5.21 -12.95
C ILE A 83 26.19 -4.78 -11.81
N ALA A 84 27.13 -5.64 -11.43
CA ALA A 84 28.14 -5.33 -10.42
C ALA A 84 28.96 -4.10 -10.81
N LEU A 85 29.43 -4.03 -12.06
CA LEU A 85 30.18 -2.90 -12.57
C LEU A 85 29.35 -1.61 -12.56
N ARG A 86 28.07 -1.67 -12.93
CA ARG A 86 27.19 -0.50 -12.90
C ARG A 86 26.94 0.00 -11.48
N LEU A 87 26.73 -0.91 -10.52
CA LEU A 87 26.57 -0.57 -9.10
C LEU A 87 27.84 0.07 -8.54
N ALA A 88 29.01 -0.50 -8.82
CA ALA A 88 30.29 0.05 -8.42
C ALA A 88 30.51 1.48 -8.97
N ARG A 89 30.18 1.72 -10.25
CA ARG A 89 30.25 3.05 -10.87
C ARG A 89 29.30 4.08 -10.24
N LEU A 90 28.21 3.63 -9.62
CA LEU A 90 27.28 4.49 -8.88
C LEU A 90 27.75 4.75 -7.43
N GLY A 91 28.96 4.29 -7.05
CA GLY A 91 29.54 4.49 -5.73
C GLY A 91 29.09 3.48 -4.68
N CYS A 92 28.49 2.37 -5.10
CA CYS A 92 28.09 1.27 -4.24
C CYS A 92 29.27 0.31 -4.01
N THR A 93 29.48 -0.14 -2.77
CA THR A 93 30.39 -1.24 -2.47
C THR A 93 29.71 -2.55 -2.84
N VAL A 94 30.29 -3.29 -3.78
CA VAL A 94 29.69 -4.52 -4.29
C VAL A 94 30.43 -5.75 -3.76
N VAL A 95 29.68 -6.70 -3.21
CA VAL A 95 30.17 -8.03 -2.82
C VAL A 95 29.72 -9.04 -3.88
N LEU A 96 30.67 -9.64 -4.57
CA LEU A 96 30.38 -10.67 -5.58
C LEU A 96 30.24 -12.03 -4.89
N TRP A 97 29.10 -12.67 -5.11
CA TRP A 97 28.83 -14.03 -4.66
C TRP A 97 28.67 -14.94 -5.87
N ASP A 98 29.76 -15.58 -6.28
CA ASP A 98 29.77 -16.50 -7.40
C ASP A 98 30.44 -17.83 -7.03
N ILE A 99 30.01 -18.91 -7.68
CA ILE A 99 30.63 -20.23 -7.60
C ILE A 99 31.95 -20.26 -8.37
N ASN A 100 32.07 -19.45 -9.42
CA ASN A 100 33.25 -19.40 -10.25
C ASN A 100 34.20 -18.29 -9.77
N LYS A 101 35.35 -18.70 -9.23
CA LYS A 101 36.39 -17.78 -8.73
C LYS A 101 37.14 -17.06 -9.86
N GLN A 102 37.15 -17.63 -11.06
CA GLN A 102 37.76 -17.06 -12.24
C GLN A 102 36.62 -16.55 -13.12
N GLY A 103 36.30 -15.27 -13.02
CA GLY A 103 35.21 -14.70 -13.80
C GLY A 103 35.37 -15.04 -15.29
N GLN A 104 34.27 -15.44 -15.94
CA GLN A 104 34.31 -15.83 -17.35
C GLN A 104 33.90 -14.63 -18.21
N TYR A 105 34.92 -14.08 -18.90
CA TYR A 105 34.93 -12.99 -19.89
C TYR A 105 34.51 -11.61 -19.39
#